data_AF-A0A0R1GR73-F1
#
_entry.id   AF-A0A0R1GR73-F1
#
_cell.length_a   1.000
_cell.length_b   1.000
_cell.length_c   1.000
_cell.angle_alpha   90.00
_cell.angle_beta   90.00
_cell.angle_gamma   90.00
#
_symmetry.space_group_name_H-M   'P 1'
#
loop_
_entity.id
_entity.type
_entity.pdbx_description
1 polymer ?
#
loop_
_entity_poly.entity_id
_entity_poly.type
_entity_poly.pdbx_seq_one_letter_code
_entity_poly.pdbx_strand_id
1 'polypeptide(L)' 'MDLVAYLHDEINFLTEQMNRAKEEKDNAMNFLCDARITEAKRILEQIDNGTIDRLKAE' A
#
# COMPACT_ATOMS: atom_id res chain seq x y z
N MET A 1 -4.97 15.93 -4.58
CA MET A 1 -4.75 14.48 -4.69
C MET A 1 -5.50 13.86 -3.52
N ASP A 2 -6.40 12.91 -3.78
CA ASP A 2 -7.13 12.21 -2.71
C ASP A 2 -6.24 11.10 -2.17
N LEU A 3 -5.82 11.22 -0.90
CA LEU A 3 -4.90 10.27 -0.25
C LEU A 3 -5.51 8.88 -0.13
N VAL A 4 -6.82 8.79 0.15
CA VAL A 4 -7.51 7.51 0.31
C VAL A 4 -7.56 6.79 -1.04
N ALA A 5 -7.94 7.50 -2.09
CA ALA A 5 -7.93 6.96 -3.45
C ALA A 5 -6.53 6.50 -3.87
N TYR A 6 -5.50 7.31 -3.60
CA TYR A 6 -4.11 6.95 -3.88
C TYR A 6 -3.67 5.66 -3.16
N LEU A 7 -3.97 5.52 -1.87
CA LEU A 7 -3.60 4.33 -1.09
C LEU A 7 -4.34 3.08 -1.58
N HIS A 8 -5.60 3.19 -2.00
CA HIS A 8 -6.31 2.08 -2.62
C HIS A 8 -5.70 1.65 -3.94
N ASP A 9 -5.36 2.61 -4.81
CA ASP A 9 -4.69 2.33 -6.08
C ASP A 9 -3.31 1.69 -5.87
N GLU A 10 -2.55 2.17 -4.88
CA GLU A 10 -1.24 1.61 -4.51
C GLU A 10 -1.37 0.16 -4.00
N ILE A 11 -2.33 -0.12 -3.11
CA ILE A 11 -2.58 -1.48 -2.63
C ILE A 11 -2.95 -2.43 -3.77
N ASN A 12 -3.81 -1.97 -4.70
CA ASN A 12 -4.21 -2.78 -5.85
C ASN A 12 -3.00 -3.09 -6.74
N PHE A 13 -2.22 -2.07 -7.09
CA PHE A 13 -1.02 -2.22 -7.89
C PHE A 13 -0.01 -3.18 -7.24
N LEU A 14 0.30 -2.99 -5.95
CA LEU A 14 1.24 -3.84 -5.23
C LEU A 14 0.74 -5.28 -5.08
N THR A 15 -0.57 -5.48 -4.94
CA THR A 15 -1.18 -6.82 -4.88
C THR A 15 -1.00 -7.56 -6.21
N GLU A 16 -1.18 -6.86 -7.35
CA GLU A 16 -0.90 -7.42 -8.66
C GLU A 16 0.58 -7.80 -8.81
N GLN A 17 1.50 -6.91 -8.41
CA GLN A 17 2.93 -7.19 -8.47
C GLN A 17 3.33 -8.37 -7.56
N MET A 18 2.72 -8.47 -6.37
CA MET A 18 2.94 -9.59 -5.46
C MET A 18 2.50 -10.93 -6.09
N ASN A 19 1.37 -10.94 -6.80
CA ASN A 19 0.88 -12.15 -7.47
C ASN A 19 1.82 -12.56 -8.61
N ARG A 20 2.29 -11.61 -9.43
CA ARG A 20 3.31 -11.89 -10.46
C ARG A 20 4.61 -12.42 -9.85
N ALA A 21 5.08 -11.81 -8.76
CA ALA A 21 6.28 -12.27 -8.05
C ALA A 21 6.15 -13.71 -7.54
N LYS A 22 4.94 -14.12 -7.10
CA LYS A 22 4.67 -15.53 -6.72
C LYS A 22 4.76 -16.48 -7.92
N GLU A 23 4.22 -16.09 -9.06
CA GLU A 23 4.28 -16.88 -10.31
C GLU A 23 5.73 -17.03 -10.79
N GLU A 24 6.52 -15.96 -10.71
CA GLU A 24 7.92 -15.90 -11.12
C GLU A 24 8.90 -16.48 -10.07
N LYS A 25 8.39 -16.85 -8.89
CA LYS A 25 9.19 -17.28 -7.71
C LYS A 25 10.19 -16.22 -7.24
N ASP A 26 9.89 -14.95 -7.46
CA ASP A 26 10.64 -13.82 -6.92
C ASP A 26 10.24 -13.54 -5.46
N ASN A 27 10.94 -14.21 -4.54
CA ASN A 27 10.69 -14.07 -3.11
C ASN A 27 11.01 -12.67 -2.58
N ALA A 28 11.98 -11.97 -3.18
CA ALA A 28 12.37 -10.64 -2.74
C ALA A 28 11.28 -9.61 -3.07
N MET A 29 10.76 -9.67 -4.30
CA MET A 29 9.66 -8.80 -4.72
C MET A 29 8.37 -9.11 -3.97
N ASN A 30 8.06 -10.39 -3.73
CA ASN A 30 6.90 -10.79 -2.93
C ASN A 30 6.97 -10.20 -1.51
N PHE A 31 8.13 -10.31 -0.84
CA PHE A 31 8.34 -9.72 0.49
C PHE A 31 8.23 -8.20 0.48
N LEU A 32 8.80 -7.53 -0.52
CA LEU A 32 8.74 -6.07 -0.64
C LEU A 32 7.30 -5.57 -0.81
N CYS A 33 6.52 -6.22 -1.70
CA CYS A 33 5.12 -5.89 -1.92
C CYS A 33 4.29 -6.10 -0.66
N ASP A 34 4.48 -7.21 0.06
CA ASP A 34 3.76 -7.49 1.31
C ASP A 34 4.03 -6.41 2.39
N ALA A 35 5.30 -6.03 2.55
CA ALA A 35 5.68 -4.98 3.49
C ALA A 35 5.03 -3.62 3.16
N ARG A 36 5.02 -3.24 1.88
CA ARG A 36 4.42 -1.99 1.40
C ARG A 36 2.90 -1.99 1.46
N ILE A 37 2.24 -3.10 1.12
CA ILE A 37 0.79 -3.27 1.28
C ILE A 37 0.40 -3.13 2.76
N THR A 38 1.16 -3.78 3.66
CA THR A 38 0.93 -3.70 5.10
C THR A 38 1.03 -2.26 5.61
N GLU A 39 2.01 -1.50 5.14
CA GLU A 39 2.17 -0.09 5.49
C GLU A 39 1.02 0.78 4.96
N ALA A 40 0.66 0.64 3.68
CA ALA A 40 -0.46 1.38 3.09
C ALA A 40 -1.78 1.12 3.83
N LYS A 41 -2.05 -0.14 4.23
CA LYS A 41 -3.21 -0.49 5.06
C LYS A 41 -3.19 0.18 6.43
N ARG A 42 -2.04 0.23 7.10
CA ARG A 42 -1.89 0.93 8.38
C ARG A 42 -2.12 2.43 8.27
N ILE A 43 -1.78 3.04 7.13
CA ILE A 43 -2.05 4.45 6.87
C ILE A 43 -3.56 4.65 6.65
N LEU A 44 -4.21 3.82 5.84
CA LEU A 44 -5.66 3.84 5.66
C LEU A 44 -6.40 3.72 7.00
N GLU A 45 -6.03 2.75 7.85
CA GLU A 45 -6.62 2.60 9.18
C GLU A 45 -6.47 3.86 10.04
N GLN A 46 -5.32 4.55 9.96
CA GLN A 46 -5.12 5.80 10.69
C GLN A 46 -5.93 6.96 10.12
N ILE A 47 -6.20 6.99 8.81
CA ILE A 47 -7.09 7.96 8.18
C ILE A 47 -8.54 7.69 8.61
N ASP A 48 -8.98 6.44 8.54
CA ASP A 48 -10.34 6.02 8.93
C ASP A 48 -10.62 6.30 10.40
N ASN A 49 -9.60 6.15 11.26
CA ASN A 49 -9.67 6.49 12.68
C ASN A 49 -9.55 8.00 12.97
N GLY A 50 -9.41 8.85 11.94
CA GLY A 50 -9.23 10.30 12.09
C GLY A 50 -7.90 10.73 12.72
N THR A 51 -6.92 9.83 12.80
CA THR A 51 -5.56 10.12 13.31
C THR A 51 -4.73 10.86 12.27
N ILE A 52 -4.88 10.52 11.00
CA ILE A 52 -4.33 11.27 9.86
C ILE A 52 -5.49 12.01 9.19
N ASP A 53 -5.58 13.31 9.45
CA ASP A 53 -6.62 14.19 8.89
C ASP A 53 -6.09 15.13 7.79
N ARG A 54 -4.77 15.25 7.65
CA ARG A 54 -4.10 16.07 6.63
C ARG A 54 -2.69 15.58 6.31
N LEU A 55 -2.33 15.70 5.03
CA LEU A 55 -0.93 15.63 4.61
C LEU A 55 -0.28 16.99 4.80
N LYS A 56 0.90 17.00 5.40
CA LYS A 56 1.71 18.21 5.48
C LYS A 56 2.52 18.30 4.18
N ALA A 57 2.15 19.23 3.29
CA ALA A 57 3.00 19.62 2.18
C ALA A 57 4.03 20.63 2.69
N GLU A 58 5.31 20.44 2.33
CA GLU A 58 6.37 21.43 2.51
C GLU A 58 6.35 22.48 1.39
#